data_AF-A0AAA9T2T3-F1
#
_entry.id   AF-A0AAA9T2T3-F1
#
_cell.length_a   1.000
_cell.length_b   1.000
_cell.length_c   1.000
_cell.angle_alpha   90.00
_cell.angle_beta   90.00
_cell.angle_gamma   90.00
#
_symmetry.space_group_name_H-M   'P 1'
#
loop_
_entity.id
_entity.type
_entity.pdbx_description
1 polymer ?
#
loop_
_entity_poly.entity_id
_entity_poly.type
_entity_poly.pdbx_seq_one_letter_code
_entity_poly.pdbx_strand_id
1 'polypeptide(L)'
;MPRGPCSLVRVSATPVAVLAVALVSSLSRCSLLEPENSVVSALSPYFGTKTRYEDANPGLLPDPEVPRRDPELLEETCTPVQLVALIRHGTRYPTTKQIRKLRQLHGLLQARGAEDDRTRAAGRGDLGAALADWPLWYADWMDGQLVEKGRQDMRQLALRLASLFPALFSRENYGRLQLVTSSKHRCVDSGAAFLQGLWQHYHPGLPPPDIADMECGPPRINDKLMRFFDHCEKFLTQVERNATALYHVEAFKTGPEMQNILKKVADILQVPVNNLNADLIQVAFFTCSFDLAIKGVKSPWCDVFDIDDAKVLEYLNDLKQYWKRGYGYSINSRSSCTLFQDIFQHLDKAVKQKQRIRVFSSESVLHIRWPEYWSFSFSISPSNEYPGLMSFRMDWLDLLAVQGTLKSLLQHGNSKASIQSIKCWIPPRKDTPRPRAKEEPQQDVLNQFPLQSSSSLAMQRPFFHCFLSWATSKTRNP
;
A
#
# COMPACT_ATOMS: atom_id res chain seq x y z
N MET A 1 59.08 57.89 -45.25
CA MET A 1 58.66 58.10 -46.66
C MET A 1 59.16 56.93 -47.50
N PRO A 2 58.47 56.47 -48.55
CA PRO A 2 57.00 56.33 -48.67
C PRO A 2 56.58 55.04 -49.45
N ARG A 3 55.26 54.88 -49.65
CA ARG A 3 54.55 54.16 -50.73
C ARG A 3 54.27 52.64 -50.59
N GLY A 4 53.00 52.33 -50.26
CA GLY A 4 52.22 51.32 -50.99
C GLY A 4 51.79 51.86 -52.37
N PRO A 5 51.05 51.13 -53.24
CA PRO A 5 49.87 50.31 -52.90
C PRO A 5 49.66 48.99 -53.72
N CYS A 6 48.58 48.25 -53.37
CA CYS A 6 47.66 47.38 -54.15
C CYS A 6 48.19 46.48 -55.29
N SER A 7 47.77 45.23 -55.55
CA SER A 7 46.64 44.36 -55.14
C SER A 7 46.84 43.04 -55.94
N LEU A 8 46.57 41.86 -55.39
CA LEU A 8 45.43 41.02 -55.79
C LEU A 8 45.35 39.82 -54.82
N VAL A 9 44.22 39.74 -54.12
CA VAL A 9 43.83 38.63 -53.26
C VAL A 9 43.25 37.52 -54.14
N ARG A 10 43.74 36.29 -53.98
CA ARG A 10 43.00 35.07 -54.31
C ARG A 10 42.67 34.34 -53.02
N VAL A 11 41.38 34.17 -52.81
CA VAL A 11 40.73 33.48 -51.70
C VAL A 11 40.92 31.97 -51.86
N SER A 12 41.25 31.27 -50.77
CA SER A 12 40.73 29.93 -50.52
C SER A 12 40.45 29.76 -49.03
N ALA A 13 39.25 29.27 -48.74
CA ALA A 13 38.53 29.40 -47.49
C ALA A 13 39.09 28.59 -46.31
N THR A 14 38.69 29.10 -45.15
CA THR A 14 38.98 28.77 -43.76
C THR A 14 38.55 27.38 -43.27
N PRO A 15 39.11 26.90 -42.13
CA PRO A 15 38.76 25.63 -41.51
C PRO A 15 37.45 25.75 -40.72
N VAL A 16 36.33 25.32 -41.31
CA VAL A 16 35.02 25.25 -40.60
C VAL A 16 34.65 23.80 -40.23
N ALA A 17 35.51 22.82 -40.46
CA ALA A 17 35.17 21.42 -40.26
C ALA A 17 35.49 20.83 -38.87
N VAL A 18 36.15 21.57 -37.96
CA VAL A 18 36.61 21.00 -36.67
C VAL A 18 35.82 21.50 -35.45
N LEU A 19 34.98 22.52 -35.59
CA LEU A 19 34.14 23.04 -34.50
C LEU A 19 32.68 22.54 -34.53
N ALA A 20 32.30 21.74 -35.53
CA ALA A 20 30.98 21.11 -35.60
C ALA A 20 30.88 19.75 -34.87
N VAL A 21 32.02 19.14 -34.51
CA VAL A 21 32.04 17.84 -33.79
C VAL A 21 32.06 18.01 -32.27
N ALA A 22 32.42 19.20 -31.76
CA ALA A 22 32.46 19.48 -30.31
C ALA A 22 31.18 20.13 -29.76
N LEU A 23 30.23 20.54 -30.62
CA LEU A 23 28.95 21.15 -30.22
C LEU A 23 27.72 20.25 -30.44
N VAL A 24 27.90 19.04 -31.00
CA VAL A 24 26.84 18.02 -31.11
C VAL A 24 26.94 16.97 -29.99
N SER A 25 28.04 16.94 -29.24
CA SER A 25 28.28 16.03 -28.11
C SER A 25 27.77 16.54 -26.75
N SER A 26 27.09 17.69 -26.69
CA SER A 26 26.54 18.26 -25.44
C SER A 26 25.01 18.44 -25.44
N LEU A 27 24.30 17.84 -26.39
CA LEU A 27 22.82 17.78 -26.41
C LEU A 27 22.25 16.36 -26.31
N SER A 28 23.08 15.37 -25.97
CA SER A 28 22.58 14.13 -25.39
C SER A 28 22.23 14.39 -23.93
N ARG A 29 21.16 15.17 -23.69
CA ARG A 29 20.37 14.96 -22.49
C ARG A 29 19.94 13.51 -22.55
N CYS A 30 20.53 12.67 -21.71
CA CYS A 30 19.92 11.41 -21.31
C CYS A 30 18.61 11.75 -20.61
N SER A 31 17.58 12.05 -21.40
CA SER A 31 16.26 11.57 -21.08
C SER A 31 16.41 10.05 -21.10
N LEU A 32 16.48 9.44 -19.92
CA LEU A 32 16.00 8.08 -19.77
C LEU A 32 14.54 8.13 -20.23
N LEU A 33 14.34 7.91 -21.53
CA LEU A 33 13.07 7.42 -22.04
C LEU A 33 12.95 6.03 -21.43
N GLU A 34 12.35 5.99 -20.24
CA GLU A 34 11.67 4.80 -19.73
C GLU A 34 10.87 4.23 -20.90
N PRO A 35 10.98 2.94 -21.20
CA PRO A 35 10.27 2.37 -22.33
C PRO A 35 8.77 2.68 -22.20
N GLU A 36 8.25 3.40 -23.20
CA GLU A 36 6.87 3.91 -23.30
C GLU A 36 5.81 2.79 -23.46
N ASN A 37 6.21 1.53 -23.32
CA ASN A 37 5.30 0.41 -23.14
C ASN A 37 5.26 0.09 -21.66
N SER A 38 4.16 0.44 -20.99
CA SER A 38 3.91 -0.03 -19.63
C SER A 38 4.01 -1.56 -19.66
N VAL A 39 5.10 -2.08 -19.10
CA VAL A 39 5.25 -3.51 -18.95
C VAL A 39 4.18 -3.92 -17.95
N VAL A 40 3.16 -4.63 -18.42
CA VAL A 40 2.04 -5.11 -17.61
C VAL A 40 2.08 -6.63 -17.61
N SER A 41 1.98 -7.23 -16.42
CA SER A 41 1.86 -8.67 -16.27
C SER A 41 0.38 -9.04 -16.12
N ALA A 42 -0.05 -10.13 -16.74
CA ALA A 42 -1.37 -10.71 -16.47
C ALA A 42 -1.53 -11.12 -14.99
N LEU A 43 -0.42 -11.25 -14.26
CA LEU A 43 -0.38 -11.56 -12.83
C LEU A 43 -0.57 -10.32 -11.93
N SER A 44 -0.48 -9.10 -12.47
CA SER A 44 -0.56 -7.84 -11.70
C SER A 44 -1.76 -7.76 -10.73
N PRO A 45 -2.97 -8.22 -11.10
CA PRO A 45 -4.11 -8.20 -10.18
C PRO A 45 -3.96 -9.08 -8.93
N TYR A 46 -3.07 -10.09 -8.97
CA TYR A 46 -2.97 -11.15 -7.96
C TYR A 46 -1.78 -10.98 -7.00
N PHE A 47 -1.05 -9.86 -7.07
CA PHE A 47 0.06 -9.58 -6.16
C PHE A 47 -0.38 -9.02 -4.79
N GLY A 48 -1.67 -8.79 -4.59
CA GLY A 48 -2.25 -8.28 -3.35
C GLY A 48 -1.51 -7.04 -2.83
N THR A 49 -0.96 -7.10 -1.62
CA THR A 49 -0.23 -5.95 -1.01
C THR A 49 1.09 -5.57 -1.68
N LYS A 50 1.44 -6.23 -2.79
CA LYS A 50 2.64 -6.00 -3.61
C LYS A 50 2.30 -5.48 -5.02
N THR A 51 1.02 -5.37 -5.37
CA THR A 51 0.57 -4.75 -6.62
C THR A 51 1.06 -3.30 -6.69
N ARG A 52 1.47 -2.85 -7.88
CA ARG A 52 1.88 -1.46 -8.14
C ARG A 52 0.68 -0.53 -7.99
N TYR A 53 0.92 0.71 -7.58
CA TYR A 53 -0.17 1.69 -7.43
C TYR A 53 -0.90 1.96 -8.75
N GLU A 54 -0.15 2.04 -9.85
CA GLU A 54 -0.65 2.21 -11.21
C GLU A 54 -1.38 0.99 -11.77
N ASP A 55 -1.04 -0.23 -11.33
CA ASP A 55 -1.78 -1.43 -11.74
C ASP A 55 -3.16 -1.48 -11.05
N ALA A 56 -3.24 -0.98 -9.82
CA ALA A 56 -4.50 -0.83 -9.09
C ALA A 56 -5.30 0.40 -9.55
N ASN A 57 -4.63 1.43 -10.09
CA ASN A 57 -5.22 2.68 -10.55
C ASN A 57 -4.66 3.04 -11.93
N PRO A 58 -5.17 2.42 -13.03
CA PRO A 58 -4.61 2.58 -14.36
C PRO A 58 -4.55 4.02 -14.87
N GLY A 59 -5.42 4.90 -14.36
CA GLY A 59 -5.41 6.33 -14.68
C GLY A 59 -4.10 7.04 -14.29
N LEU A 60 -3.33 6.50 -13.35
CA LEU A 60 -2.05 7.08 -12.90
C LEU A 60 -0.92 6.97 -13.94
N LEU A 61 -1.05 6.06 -14.92
CA LEU A 61 -0.05 5.89 -15.98
C LEU A 61 0.01 7.10 -16.93
N PRO A 62 -1.09 7.50 -17.59
CA PRO A 62 -1.07 8.66 -18.49
C PRO A 62 -0.99 9.99 -17.74
N ASP A 63 -1.51 10.05 -16.51
CA ASP A 63 -1.55 11.28 -15.73
C ASP A 63 -1.43 10.97 -14.22
N PRO A 64 -0.25 11.19 -13.61
CA PRO A 64 -0.04 10.84 -12.21
C PRO A 64 -0.84 11.71 -11.23
N GLU A 65 -1.52 12.77 -11.70
CA GLU A 65 -2.32 13.67 -10.89
C GLU A 65 -3.83 13.33 -10.88
N VAL A 66 -4.28 12.28 -11.59
CA VAL A 66 -5.68 11.87 -11.53
C VAL A 66 -6.00 11.07 -10.25
N PRO A 67 -7.24 11.16 -9.71
CA PRO A 67 -8.30 12.05 -10.15
C PRO A 67 -8.00 13.51 -9.77
N ARG A 68 -8.38 14.44 -10.66
CA ARG A 68 -8.48 15.87 -10.32
C ARG A 68 -9.90 16.17 -9.85
N ARG A 69 -10.08 17.25 -9.11
CA ARG A 69 -11.40 17.73 -8.71
C ARG A 69 -12.21 18.03 -9.97
N ASP A 70 -13.46 17.56 -10.00
CA ASP A 70 -14.40 17.93 -11.05
C ASP A 70 -14.70 19.44 -10.94
N PRO A 71 -14.37 20.25 -11.95
CA PRO A 71 -14.61 21.69 -11.94
C PRO A 71 -16.10 22.04 -11.96
N GLU A 72 -16.98 21.13 -12.38
CA GLU A 72 -18.44 21.32 -12.43
C GLU A 72 -19.14 20.99 -11.09
N LEU A 73 -18.42 20.36 -10.15
CA LEU A 73 -18.92 20.06 -8.81
C LEU A 73 -18.99 21.37 -7.99
N LEU A 74 -20.14 22.05 -8.12
CA LEU A 74 -20.47 23.35 -7.54
C LEU A 74 -19.77 23.60 -6.20
N GLU A 75 -19.02 24.71 -6.15
CA GLU A 75 -18.31 25.24 -4.97
C GLU A 75 -19.22 25.42 -3.74
N GLU A 76 -20.54 25.29 -3.89
CA GLU A 76 -21.53 25.79 -2.93
C GLU A 76 -22.20 24.74 -2.02
N THR A 77 -21.89 23.44 -2.08
CA THR A 77 -22.56 22.47 -1.18
C THR A 77 -21.72 21.95 -0.02
N CYS A 78 -20.41 21.78 -0.17
CA CYS A 78 -19.52 21.29 0.89
C CYS A 78 -18.09 21.82 0.70
N THR A 79 -17.58 22.62 1.64
CA THR A 79 -16.17 23.03 1.68
C THR A 79 -15.39 22.11 2.62
N PRO A 80 -14.29 21.47 2.18
CA PRO A 80 -13.46 20.68 3.07
C PRO A 80 -12.82 21.60 4.12
N VAL A 81 -12.84 21.16 5.39
CA VAL A 81 -12.39 21.96 6.54
C VAL A 81 -11.10 21.41 7.13
N GLN A 82 -10.88 20.10 7.05
CA GLN A 82 -9.67 19.43 7.51
C GLN A 82 -9.48 18.15 6.71
N LEU A 83 -8.23 17.76 6.47
CA LEU A 83 -7.88 16.45 5.94
C LEU A 83 -7.05 15.68 6.96
N VAL A 84 -7.48 14.46 7.28
CA VAL A 84 -6.67 13.49 8.02
C VAL A 84 -6.40 12.32 7.09
N ALA A 85 -5.18 12.20 6.60
CA ALA A 85 -4.78 11.18 5.65
C ALA A 85 -3.89 10.12 6.32
N LEU A 86 -4.15 8.86 6.01
CA LEU A 86 -3.40 7.73 6.52
C LEU A 86 -2.89 6.90 5.35
N ILE A 87 -1.58 6.99 5.12
CA ILE A 87 -0.95 6.65 3.85
C ILE A 87 0.11 5.57 4.11
N ARG A 88 0.06 4.46 3.38
CA ARG A 88 1.16 3.48 3.43
C ARG A 88 2.41 4.06 2.77
N HIS A 89 3.58 3.62 3.23
CA HIS A 89 4.82 3.85 2.51
C HIS A 89 4.71 3.49 1.01
N GLY A 90 5.52 4.15 0.17
CA GLY A 90 5.59 3.86 -1.26
C GLY A 90 6.25 2.51 -1.57
N THR A 91 6.46 2.23 -2.85
CA THR A 91 7.17 1.04 -3.33
C THR A 91 8.53 0.88 -2.64
N ARG A 92 8.87 -0.35 -2.26
CA ARG A 92 10.09 -0.66 -1.49
C ARG A 92 10.77 -1.94 -2.00
N TYR A 93 12.05 -2.10 -1.66
CA TYR A 93 12.77 -3.34 -1.86
C TYR A 93 12.16 -4.51 -1.07
N PRO A 94 12.44 -5.77 -1.46
CA PRO A 94 12.13 -6.93 -0.65
C PRO A 94 12.82 -6.86 0.73
N THR A 95 12.28 -7.59 1.71
CA THR A 95 12.94 -7.69 3.02
C THR A 95 14.11 -8.67 2.97
N THR A 96 15.08 -8.57 3.89
CA THR A 96 16.22 -9.50 4.01
C THR A 96 15.79 -10.96 4.02
N LYS A 97 14.67 -11.28 4.70
CA LYS A 97 14.11 -12.64 4.74
C LYS A 97 13.69 -13.14 3.35
N GLN A 98 13.12 -12.27 2.52
CA GLN A 98 12.73 -12.59 1.14
C GLN A 98 13.96 -12.68 0.24
N ILE A 99 14.92 -11.77 0.39
CA ILE A 99 16.16 -11.76 -0.38
C ILE A 99 16.95 -13.06 -0.17
N ARG A 100 17.07 -13.54 1.07
CA ARG A 100 17.74 -14.81 1.36
C ARG A 100 17.05 -16.02 0.75
N LYS A 101 15.71 -16.04 0.74
CA LYS A 101 14.92 -17.08 0.06
C LYS A 101 15.09 -17.03 -1.46
N LEU A 102 15.17 -15.83 -2.05
CA LEU A 102 15.47 -15.66 -3.46
C LEU A 102 16.89 -16.18 -3.80
N ARG A 103 17.88 -15.92 -2.93
CA ARG A 103 19.22 -16.52 -3.07
C ARG A 103 19.20 -18.04 -2.98
N GLN A 104 18.41 -18.60 -2.08
CA GLN A 104 18.24 -20.05 -1.98
C GLN A 104 17.68 -20.62 -3.28
N LEU A 105 16.63 -20.03 -3.84
CA LEU A 105 16.09 -20.43 -5.14
C LEU A 105 17.14 -20.34 -6.25
N HIS A 106 17.89 -19.25 -6.31
CA HIS A 106 18.96 -19.08 -7.29
C HIS A 106 20.07 -20.14 -7.14
N GLY A 107 20.45 -20.48 -5.90
CA GLY A 107 21.39 -21.57 -5.63
C GLY A 107 20.90 -22.94 -6.12
N LEU A 108 19.59 -23.22 -5.98
CA LEU A 108 18.98 -24.44 -6.53
C LEU A 108 19.05 -24.46 -8.07
N LEU A 109 18.82 -23.31 -8.71
CA LEU A 109 18.87 -23.17 -10.17
C LEU A 109 20.30 -23.32 -10.71
N GLN A 110 21.29 -22.75 -10.04
CA GLN A 110 22.70 -22.92 -10.42
C GLN A 110 23.18 -24.37 -10.25
N ALA A 111 22.74 -25.07 -9.20
CA ALA A 111 23.10 -26.46 -8.93
C ALA A 111 22.52 -27.47 -9.95
N ARG A 112 21.55 -27.06 -10.77
CA ARG A 112 20.93 -27.89 -11.82
C ARG A 112 21.91 -28.31 -12.92
N GLY A 113 23.05 -27.61 -13.05
CA GLY A 113 23.95 -27.66 -14.20
C GLY A 113 25.17 -28.59 -14.12
N ALA A 114 25.18 -29.67 -13.32
CA ALA A 114 26.34 -30.57 -13.27
C ALA A 114 26.09 -32.03 -13.71
N GLU A 115 24.86 -32.55 -13.69
CA GLU A 115 24.63 -34.01 -13.88
C GLU A 115 23.80 -34.42 -15.11
N ASP A 116 22.98 -33.53 -15.70
CA ASP A 116 21.86 -33.95 -16.56
C ASP A 116 21.83 -33.33 -17.98
N ASP A 117 23.01 -33.13 -18.59
CA ASP A 117 23.15 -32.55 -19.94
C ASP A 117 22.73 -33.52 -21.09
N ARG A 118 22.32 -34.75 -20.77
CA ARG A 118 22.05 -35.79 -21.79
C ARG A 118 20.59 -36.01 -22.16
N THR A 119 19.64 -35.34 -21.51
CA THR A 119 18.20 -35.70 -21.62
C THR A 119 17.26 -34.51 -21.85
N ARG A 120 17.76 -33.31 -22.15
CA ARG A 120 16.89 -32.14 -22.30
C ARG A 120 16.17 -32.12 -23.66
N ALA A 121 14.89 -32.48 -23.63
CA ALA A 121 13.96 -32.24 -24.71
C ALA A 121 13.86 -30.73 -24.97
N ALA A 122 14.28 -30.32 -26.17
CA ALA A 122 14.14 -28.96 -26.67
C ALA A 122 12.66 -28.63 -26.91
N GLY A 123 12.01 -28.03 -25.90
CA GLY A 123 10.62 -27.60 -26.01
C GLY A 123 10.30 -26.53 -24.97
N ARG A 124 10.08 -25.29 -25.45
CA ARG A 124 10.01 -24.02 -24.68
C ARG A 124 11.36 -23.71 -24.01
N GLY A 125 11.93 -22.53 -24.31
CA GLY A 125 13.24 -22.13 -23.81
C GLY A 125 13.40 -22.44 -22.31
N ASP A 126 14.53 -23.02 -21.94
CA ASP A 126 14.80 -23.55 -20.59
C ASP A 126 14.67 -22.43 -19.54
N LEU A 127 13.47 -22.29 -18.94
CA LEU A 127 13.15 -21.19 -18.04
C LEU A 127 14.01 -21.23 -16.78
N GLY A 128 14.33 -22.42 -16.29
CA GLY A 128 15.24 -22.55 -15.15
C GLY A 128 16.67 -22.14 -15.48
N ALA A 129 17.17 -22.38 -16.71
CA ALA A 129 18.45 -21.83 -17.15
C ALA A 129 18.40 -20.30 -17.28
N ALA A 130 17.34 -19.75 -17.89
CA ALA A 130 17.13 -18.31 -17.99
C ALA A 130 17.07 -17.63 -16.60
N LEU A 131 16.49 -18.30 -15.60
CA LEU A 131 16.44 -17.85 -14.22
C LEU A 131 17.76 -18.04 -13.46
N ALA A 132 18.57 -19.04 -13.82
CA ALA A 132 19.92 -19.23 -13.28
C ALA A 132 20.87 -18.11 -13.74
N ASP A 133 20.67 -17.58 -14.95
CA ASP A 133 21.41 -16.43 -15.47
C ASP A 133 20.76 -15.08 -15.13
N TRP A 134 19.54 -15.08 -14.58
CA TRP A 134 18.84 -13.85 -14.24
C TRP A 134 19.54 -13.11 -13.09
N PRO A 135 19.83 -11.80 -13.23
CA PRO A 135 20.59 -11.09 -12.23
C PRO A 135 19.90 -11.01 -10.86
N LEU A 136 20.65 -11.32 -9.81
CA LEU A 136 20.18 -11.16 -8.44
C LEU A 136 20.39 -9.71 -7.95
N TRP A 137 19.44 -8.82 -8.27
CA TRP A 137 19.56 -7.38 -8.00
C TRP A 137 19.54 -6.97 -6.52
N TYR A 138 19.09 -7.85 -5.62
CA TYR A 138 18.74 -7.48 -4.26
C TYR A 138 19.79 -7.94 -3.23
N ALA A 139 20.32 -6.97 -2.49
CA ALA A 139 21.33 -7.17 -1.46
C ALA A 139 20.74 -7.01 -0.05
N ASP A 140 21.32 -7.64 0.97
CA ASP A 140 20.77 -7.63 2.35
C ASP A 140 20.63 -6.22 2.92
N TRP A 141 21.52 -5.29 2.56
CA TRP A 141 21.46 -3.91 3.03
C TRP A 141 20.22 -3.14 2.51
N MET A 142 19.56 -3.63 1.46
CA MET A 142 18.36 -3.01 0.89
C MET A 142 17.08 -3.26 1.71
N ASP A 143 17.15 -4.07 2.79
CA ASP A 143 16.04 -4.58 3.63
C ASP A 143 14.79 -3.69 3.75
N GLY A 144 13.85 -3.82 2.80
CA GLY A 144 12.61 -3.06 2.82
C GLY A 144 12.78 -1.53 2.70
N GLN A 145 13.94 -1.06 2.23
CA GLN A 145 14.21 0.36 1.94
C GLN A 145 13.31 0.88 0.82
N LEU A 146 12.90 2.15 0.94
CA LEU A 146 12.09 2.80 -0.07
C LEU A 146 12.90 2.96 -1.36
N VAL A 147 12.34 2.50 -2.48
CA VAL A 147 13.00 2.65 -3.79
C VAL A 147 12.67 4.00 -4.39
N GLU A 148 13.38 4.41 -5.44
CA GLU A 148 13.10 5.69 -6.10
C GLU A 148 11.68 5.76 -6.65
N LYS A 149 11.18 4.67 -7.24
CA LYS A 149 9.76 4.55 -7.60
C LYS A 149 8.82 4.84 -6.42
N GLY A 150 9.16 4.37 -5.22
CA GLY A 150 8.39 4.64 -4.01
C GLY A 150 8.43 6.10 -3.54
N ARG A 151 9.54 6.80 -3.78
CA ARG A 151 9.61 8.25 -3.58
C ARG A 151 8.73 8.98 -4.59
N GLN A 152 8.76 8.55 -5.85
CA GLN A 152 7.90 9.09 -6.90
C GLN A 152 6.41 8.86 -6.59
N ASP A 153 6.02 7.67 -6.12
CA ASP A 153 4.64 7.37 -5.68
C ASP A 153 4.13 8.42 -4.68
N MET A 154 4.97 8.80 -3.72
CA MET A 154 4.65 9.77 -2.66
C MET A 154 4.65 11.21 -3.15
N ARG A 155 5.59 11.60 -4.03
CA ARG A 155 5.59 12.93 -4.67
C ARG A 155 4.33 13.13 -5.49
N GLN A 156 3.97 12.15 -6.31
CA GLN A 156 2.75 12.20 -7.13
C GLN A 156 1.49 12.20 -6.26
N LEU A 157 1.47 11.44 -5.16
CA LEU A 157 0.36 11.50 -4.20
C LEU A 157 0.20 12.88 -3.58
N ALA A 158 1.30 13.58 -3.27
CA ALA A 158 1.26 14.94 -2.77
C ALA A 158 0.61 15.90 -3.77
N LEU A 159 1.01 15.81 -5.05
CA LEU A 159 0.42 16.61 -6.13
C LEU A 159 -1.07 16.33 -6.29
N ARG A 160 -1.47 15.04 -6.28
CA ARG A 160 -2.89 14.63 -6.33
C ARG A 160 -3.71 15.25 -5.21
N LEU A 161 -3.23 15.16 -3.97
CA LEU A 161 -3.95 15.72 -2.82
C LEU A 161 -4.04 17.25 -2.88
N ALA A 162 -2.99 17.93 -3.33
CA ALA A 162 -3.01 19.36 -3.54
C ALA A 162 -4.03 19.77 -4.61
N SER A 163 -4.09 19.04 -5.72
CA SER A 163 -5.06 19.27 -6.80
C SER A 163 -6.50 18.95 -6.39
N LEU A 164 -6.74 17.94 -5.55
CA LEU A 164 -8.07 17.58 -5.06
C LEU A 164 -8.60 18.56 -3.99
N PHE A 165 -7.71 19.06 -3.12
CA PHE A 165 -8.08 19.90 -1.99
C PHE A 165 -7.31 21.23 -1.97
N PRO A 166 -7.40 22.07 -3.02
CA PRO A 166 -6.56 23.25 -3.20
C PRO A 166 -6.69 24.27 -2.06
N ALA A 167 -7.89 24.40 -1.47
CA ALA A 167 -8.10 25.28 -0.33
C ALA A 167 -7.38 24.81 0.95
N LEU A 168 -7.24 23.49 1.15
CA LEU A 168 -6.51 22.95 2.31
C LEU A 168 -5.00 22.97 2.07
N PHE A 169 -4.57 22.70 0.83
CA PHE A 169 -3.17 22.71 0.40
C PHE A 169 -2.74 24.07 -0.18
N SER A 170 -3.28 25.18 0.32
CA SER A 170 -2.77 26.51 -0.04
C SER A 170 -1.36 26.73 0.52
N ARG A 171 -0.60 27.63 -0.09
CA ARG A 171 0.75 27.99 0.39
C ARG A 171 0.74 28.47 1.85
N GLU A 172 -0.28 29.20 2.26
CA GLU A 172 -0.47 29.66 3.65
C GLU A 172 -0.64 28.51 4.65
N ASN A 173 -1.17 27.38 4.20
CA ASN A 173 -1.37 26.19 5.04
C ASN A 173 -0.17 25.24 5.02
N TYR A 174 0.84 25.46 4.17
CA TYR A 174 2.00 24.58 4.06
C TYR A 174 2.75 24.45 5.40
N GLY A 175 3.06 25.57 6.05
CA GLY A 175 3.65 25.58 7.39
C GLY A 175 2.74 25.04 8.52
N ARG A 176 1.45 24.81 8.25
CA ARG A 176 0.45 24.25 9.20
C ARG A 176 0.20 22.75 8.99
N LEU A 177 0.97 22.12 8.12
CA LEU A 177 0.90 20.69 7.84
C LEU A 177 1.56 19.90 8.97
N GLN A 178 0.85 18.92 9.53
CA GLN A 178 1.41 17.98 10.50
C GLN A 178 1.64 16.61 9.87
N LEU A 179 2.89 16.16 9.87
CA LEU A 179 3.27 14.82 9.44
C LEU A 179 3.68 13.99 10.64
N VAL A 180 3.07 12.81 10.76
CA VAL A 180 3.42 11.81 11.77
C VAL A 180 3.78 10.51 11.08
N THR A 181 4.86 9.86 11.50
CA THR A 181 5.32 8.63 10.86
C THR A 181 5.74 7.59 11.89
N SER A 182 5.74 6.32 11.50
CA SER A 182 6.45 5.30 12.26
C SER A 182 7.97 5.44 12.07
N SER A 183 8.75 4.87 12.98
CA SER A 183 10.22 4.85 12.91
C SER A 183 10.80 4.02 11.76
N LYS A 184 9.96 3.34 10.96
CA LYS A 184 10.45 2.57 9.82
C LYS A 184 10.98 3.52 8.76
N HIS A 185 12.23 3.31 8.34
CA HIS A 185 12.92 4.13 7.35
C HIS A 185 12.07 4.38 6.10
N ARG A 186 11.44 3.34 5.54
CA ARG A 186 10.52 3.50 4.39
C ARG A 186 9.32 4.41 4.63
N CYS A 187 8.82 4.50 5.86
CA CYS A 187 7.72 5.38 6.23
C CYS A 187 8.22 6.82 6.43
N VAL A 188 9.39 6.99 7.05
CA VAL A 188 10.07 8.28 7.17
C VAL A 188 10.38 8.84 5.77
N ASP A 189 11.03 8.05 4.92
CA ASP A 189 11.40 8.40 3.55
C ASP A 189 10.17 8.69 2.68
N SER A 190 9.03 8.05 2.96
CA SER A 190 7.78 8.32 2.24
C SER A 190 7.21 9.69 2.62
N GLY A 191 7.19 10.03 3.92
CA GLY A 191 6.78 11.35 4.37
C GLY A 191 7.72 12.45 3.85
N ALA A 192 9.02 12.18 3.83
CA ALA A 192 10.04 13.02 3.23
C ALA A 192 9.78 13.28 1.72
N ALA A 193 9.57 12.23 0.94
CA ALA A 193 9.27 12.35 -0.49
C ALA A 193 7.94 13.08 -0.75
N PHE A 194 6.94 12.88 0.10
CA PHE A 194 5.68 13.62 0.04
C PHE A 194 5.90 15.14 0.22
N LEU A 195 6.71 15.54 1.20
CA LEU A 195 7.07 16.95 1.41
C LEU A 195 7.82 17.56 0.22
N GLN A 196 8.74 16.79 -0.39
CA GLN A 196 9.42 17.22 -1.61
C GLN A 196 8.43 17.44 -2.76
N GLY A 197 7.40 16.59 -2.90
CA GLY A 197 6.35 16.77 -3.90
C GLY A 197 5.54 18.05 -3.68
N LEU A 198 5.16 18.35 -2.43
CA LEU A 198 4.51 19.61 -2.09
C LEU A 198 5.41 20.82 -2.34
N TRP A 199 6.70 20.74 -1.98
CA TRP A 199 7.64 21.81 -2.25
C TRP A 199 7.69 22.15 -3.75
N GLN A 200 7.83 21.13 -4.59
CA GLN A 200 7.86 21.30 -6.05
C GLN A 200 6.56 21.94 -6.59
N HIS A 201 5.42 21.63 -5.98
CA HIS A 201 4.14 22.26 -6.31
C HIS A 201 4.12 23.76 -5.98
N TYR A 202 4.62 24.17 -4.81
CA TYR A 202 4.60 25.57 -4.38
C TYR A 202 5.75 26.41 -4.97
N HIS A 203 6.86 25.77 -5.33
CA HIS A 203 8.10 26.39 -5.78
C HIS A 203 8.61 25.76 -7.09
N PRO A 204 7.84 25.88 -8.19
CA PRO A 204 8.20 25.27 -9.45
C PRO A 204 9.55 25.80 -9.95
N GLY A 205 10.42 24.88 -10.39
CA GLY A 205 11.76 25.21 -10.90
C GLY A 205 12.85 25.39 -9.84
N LEU A 206 12.52 25.33 -8.55
CA LEU A 206 13.52 25.37 -7.48
C LEU A 206 13.80 23.96 -6.93
N PRO A 207 15.08 23.62 -6.63
CA PRO A 207 15.38 22.38 -5.94
C PRO A 207 14.78 22.40 -4.52
N PRO A 208 14.29 21.26 -4.01
CA PRO A 208 13.84 21.17 -2.63
C PRO A 208 15.03 21.35 -1.67
N PRO A 209 14.88 22.13 -0.59
CA PRO A 209 15.89 22.21 0.47
C PRO A 209 15.96 20.88 1.26
N ASP A 210 16.87 20.81 2.23
CA ASP A 210 16.79 19.76 3.25
C ASP A 210 15.42 19.86 3.95
N ILE A 211 14.85 18.72 4.30
CA ILE A 211 13.56 18.61 4.99
C ILE A 211 13.62 19.31 6.36
N ALA A 212 14.79 19.32 7.00
CA ALA A 212 14.99 20.07 8.24
C ALA A 212 14.77 21.58 8.08
N ASP A 213 14.98 22.11 6.87
CA ASP A 213 14.88 23.52 6.54
C ASP A 213 13.55 23.90 5.88
N MET A 214 12.64 22.95 5.67
CA MET A 214 11.30 23.20 5.11
C MET A 214 10.38 23.85 6.15
N GLU A 215 9.44 24.71 5.71
CA GLU A 215 8.51 25.45 6.58
C GLU A 215 7.67 24.57 7.51
N CYS A 216 7.30 23.37 7.06
CA CYS A 216 6.53 22.40 7.83
C CYS A 216 7.38 21.50 8.74
N GLY A 217 8.71 21.56 8.60
CA GLY A 217 9.67 20.70 9.31
C GLY A 217 9.61 19.21 8.94
N PRO A 218 10.46 18.39 9.56
CA PRO A 218 10.52 16.96 9.29
C PRO A 218 9.33 16.18 9.86
N PRO A 219 8.95 15.03 9.25
CA PRO A 219 7.94 14.14 9.79
C PRO A 219 8.27 13.70 11.23
N ARG A 220 7.31 13.89 12.15
CA ARG A 220 7.49 13.51 13.56
C ARG A 220 7.30 12.01 13.75
N ILE A 221 8.29 11.34 14.32
CA ILE A 221 8.20 9.90 14.65
C ILE A 221 7.29 9.70 15.88
N ASN A 222 6.29 8.81 15.77
CA ASN A 222 5.42 8.41 16.87
C ASN A 222 4.95 6.96 16.73
N ASP A 223 5.77 6.02 17.22
CA ASP A 223 5.47 4.58 17.12
C ASP A 223 4.30 4.14 17.99
N LYS A 224 4.06 4.79 19.14
CA LYS A 224 2.90 4.48 19.97
C LYS A 224 1.59 4.67 19.20
N LEU A 225 1.55 5.66 18.30
CA LEU A 225 0.40 5.96 17.46
C LEU A 225 0.43 5.23 16.11
N MET A 226 1.60 5.10 15.47
CA MET A 226 1.75 4.57 14.10
C MET A 226 2.10 3.08 14.03
N ARG A 227 2.47 2.49 15.17
CA ARG A 227 2.75 1.06 15.38
C ARG A 227 2.00 0.52 16.60
N PHE A 228 0.78 0.98 16.83
CA PHE A 228 -0.02 0.60 18.00
C PHE A 228 -0.10 -0.92 18.24
N PHE A 229 -0.03 -1.74 17.19
CA PHE A 229 -0.05 -3.20 17.28
C PHE A 229 1.18 -3.75 18.02
N ASP A 230 2.36 -3.12 17.89
CA ASP A 230 3.57 -3.49 18.62
C ASP A 230 3.55 -3.08 20.10
N HIS A 231 2.63 -2.20 20.47
CA HIS A 231 2.45 -1.72 21.84
C HIS A 231 1.20 -2.32 22.50
N CYS A 232 0.48 -3.20 21.80
CA CYS A 232 -0.70 -3.87 22.32
C CYS A 232 -0.32 -5.25 22.86
N GLU A 233 -0.09 -5.37 24.17
CA GLU A 233 0.37 -6.62 24.79
C GLU A 233 -0.55 -7.81 24.50
N LYS A 234 -1.87 -7.58 24.45
CA LYS A 234 -2.83 -8.63 24.09
C LYS A 234 -2.68 -9.09 22.64
N PHE A 235 -2.41 -8.18 21.70
CA PHE A 235 -2.11 -8.54 20.31
C PHE A 235 -0.80 -9.34 20.23
N LEU A 236 0.25 -8.87 20.93
CA LEU A 236 1.56 -9.53 20.93
C LEU A 236 1.48 -10.97 21.44
N THR A 237 0.77 -11.18 22.55
CA THR A 237 0.65 -12.50 23.20
C THR A 237 -0.30 -13.44 22.45
N GLN A 238 -1.44 -12.94 21.97
CA GLN A 238 -2.47 -13.81 21.36
C GLN A 238 -2.24 -14.08 19.87
N VAL A 239 -1.52 -13.20 19.15
CA VAL A 239 -1.40 -13.24 17.69
C VAL A 239 0.05 -13.14 17.20
N GLU A 240 0.84 -12.19 17.72
CA GLU A 240 2.19 -11.97 17.17
C GLU A 240 3.14 -13.13 17.50
N ARG A 241 3.19 -13.52 18.78
CA ARG A 241 4.08 -14.55 19.34
C ARG A 241 3.40 -15.92 19.51
N ASN A 242 2.10 -16.02 19.22
CA ASN A 242 1.36 -17.25 19.35
C ASN A 242 1.57 -18.14 18.11
N ALA A 243 2.16 -19.32 18.31
CA ALA A 243 2.44 -20.28 17.24
C ALA A 243 1.19 -20.82 16.55
N THR A 244 0.07 -20.94 17.26
CA THR A 244 -1.18 -21.48 16.70
C THR A 244 -2.03 -20.41 16.00
N ALA A 245 -1.69 -19.13 16.15
CA ALA A 245 -2.51 -18.04 15.62
C ALA A 245 -2.58 -18.00 14.07
N LEU A 246 -1.67 -18.68 13.39
CA LEU A 246 -1.65 -18.80 11.94
C LEU A 246 -1.87 -20.26 11.48
N TYR A 247 -2.54 -21.09 12.30
CA TYR A 247 -2.79 -22.50 11.99
C TYR A 247 -3.32 -22.72 10.57
N HIS A 248 -4.35 -21.97 10.17
CA HIS A 248 -4.95 -22.11 8.83
C HIS A 248 -3.98 -21.76 7.70
N VAL A 249 -3.06 -20.81 7.92
CA VAL A 249 -2.02 -20.45 6.93
C VAL A 249 -1.05 -21.61 6.77
N GLU A 250 -0.59 -22.19 7.87
CA GLU A 250 0.35 -23.31 7.83
C GLU A 250 -0.30 -24.58 7.26
N ALA A 251 -1.57 -24.85 7.59
CA ALA A 251 -2.35 -25.93 6.99
C ALA A 251 -2.47 -25.76 5.46
N PHE A 252 -2.81 -24.54 4.99
CA PHE A 252 -2.93 -24.25 3.56
C PHE A 252 -1.62 -24.41 2.80
N LYS A 253 -0.48 -24.00 3.39
CA LYS A 253 0.86 -24.20 2.81
C LYS A 253 1.18 -25.66 2.51
N THR A 254 0.62 -26.59 3.28
CA THR A 254 0.79 -28.04 3.08
C THR A 254 -0.38 -28.69 2.35
N GLY A 255 -1.43 -27.94 2.04
CA GLY A 255 -2.66 -28.41 1.40
C GLY A 255 -2.48 -28.79 -0.07
N PRO A 256 -3.46 -29.51 -0.66
CA PRO A 256 -3.37 -30.06 -2.00
C PRO A 256 -3.15 -28.99 -3.08
N GLU A 257 -3.75 -27.80 -2.93
CA GLU A 257 -3.61 -26.69 -3.86
C GLU A 257 -2.15 -26.22 -3.94
N MET A 258 -1.49 -26.04 -2.80
CA MET A 258 -0.08 -25.66 -2.75
C MET A 258 0.84 -26.79 -3.19
N GLN A 259 0.51 -28.05 -2.88
CA GLN A 259 1.29 -29.21 -3.36
C GLN A 259 1.27 -29.34 -4.89
N ASN A 260 0.16 -28.99 -5.54
CA ASN A 260 0.08 -28.97 -6.99
C ASN A 260 1.00 -27.91 -7.60
N ILE A 261 1.04 -26.71 -7.03
CA ILE A 261 1.94 -25.64 -7.46
C ILE A 261 3.40 -26.04 -7.25
N LEU A 262 3.73 -26.65 -6.11
CA LEU A 262 5.09 -27.10 -5.82
C LEU A 262 5.60 -28.08 -6.88
N LYS A 263 4.80 -29.08 -7.26
CA LYS A 263 5.13 -30.04 -8.32
C LYS A 263 5.31 -29.35 -9.67
N LYS A 264 4.33 -28.52 -10.05
CA LYS A 264 4.37 -27.78 -11.32
C LYS A 264 5.59 -26.88 -11.44
N VAL A 265 5.90 -26.11 -10.40
CA VAL A 265 7.08 -25.22 -10.39
C VAL A 265 8.37 -26.03 -10.36
N ALA A 266 8.43 -27.14 -9.62
CA ALA A 266 9.56 -28.05 -9.64
C ALA A 266 9.86 -28.56 -11.06
N ASP A 267 8.83 -28.96 -11.81
CA ASP A 267 8.96 -29.43 -13.20
C ASP A 267 9.42 -28.30 -14.14
N ILE A 268 8.83 -27.10 -14.02
CA ILE A 268 9.20 -25.93 -14.84
C ILE A 268 10.66 -25.51 -14.61
N LEU A 269 11.07 -25.46 -13.35
CA LEU A 269 12.44 -25.10 -12.96
C LEU A 269 13.43 -26.26 -13.13
N GLN A 270 12.92 -27.47 -13.30
CA GLN A 270 13.63 -28.75 -13.29
C GLN A 270 14.55 -28.89 -12.07
N VAL A 271 13.96 -28.74 -10.88
CA VAL A 271 14.62 -28.94 -9.59
C VAL A 271 13.82 -29.96 -8.76
N PRO A 272 14.44 -30.71 -7.84
CA PRO A 272 13.70 -31.66 -7.01
C PRO A 272 12.61 -30.97 -6.18
N VAL A 273 11.38 -31.48 -6.23
CA VAL A 273 10.24 -30.91 -5.49
C VAL A 273 10.48 -30.80 -3.98
N ASN A 274 11.25 -31.73 -3.40
CA ASN A 274 11.62 -31.76 -1.98
C ASN A 274 12.51 -30.58 -1.56
N ASN A 275 13.13 -29.88 -2.52
CA ASN A 275 13.93 -28.68 -2.27
C ASN A 275 13.08 -27.41 -2.22
N LEU A 276 11.80 -27.50 -2.59
CA LEU A 276 10.87 -26.38 -2.61
C LEU A 276 9.89 -26.46 -1.42
N ASN A 277 9.38 -25.30 -1.03
CA ASN A 277 8.29 -25.18 -0.07
C ASN A 277 7.45 -23.93 -0.40
N ALA A 278 6.24 -23.85 0.15
CA ALA A 278 5.30 -22.75 -0.12
C ALA A 278 5.92 -21.36 0.10
N ASP A 279 6.80 -21.23 1.09
CA ASP A 279 7.48 -20.01 1.47
C ASP A 279 8.52 -19.54 0.42
N LEU A 280 9.18 -20.47 -0.29
CA LEU A 280 10.06 -20.20 -1.43
C LEU A 280 9.23 -19.85 -2.66
N ILE A 281 8.19 -20.62 -2.96
CA ILE A 281 7.30 -20.37 -4.11
C ILE A 281 6.66 -18.99 -4.01
N GLN A 282 6.19 -18.59 -2.83
CA GLN A 282 5.63 -17.26 -2.61
C GLN A 282 6.65 -16.15 -2.90
N VAL A 283 7.94 -16.37 -2.58
CA VAL A 283 9.01 -15.40 -2.89
C VAL A 283 9.30 -15.38 -4.38
N ALA A 284 9.35 -16.52 -5.07
CA ALA A 284 9.47 -16.58 -6.53
C ALA A 284 8.35 -15.77 -7.20
N PHE A 285 7.10 -15.98 -6.77
CA PHE A 285 5.93 -15.26 -7.28
C PHE A 285 6.03 -13.74 -7.06
N PHE A 286 6.37 -13.30 -5.85
CA PHE A 286 6.54 -11.86 -5.59
C PHE A 286 7.79 -11.27 -6.23
N THR A 287 8.77 -12.07 -6.65
CA THR A 287 9.94 -11.56 -7.39
C THR A 287 9.54 -11.00 -8.75
N CYS A 288 8.54 -11.60 -9.43
CA CYS A 288 7.92 -10.99 -10.60
C CYS A 288 7.41 -9.57 -10.30
N SER A 289 6.66 -9.40 -9.21
CA SER A 289 6.13 -8.11 -8.77
C SER A 289 7.24 -7.10 -8.42
N PHE A 290 8.29 -7.54 -7.71
CA PHE A 290 9.42 -6.67 -7.35
C PHE A 290 10.20 -6.20 -8.57
N ASP A 291 10.49 -7.09 -9.51
CA ASP A 291 11.20 -6.75 -10.75
C ASP A 291 10.37 -5.77 -11.58
N LEU A 292 9.07 -6.00 -11.67
CA LEU A 292 8.13 -5.12 -12.36
C LEU A 292 8.05 -3.72 -11.73
N ALA A 293 7.94 -3.66 -10.39
CA ALA A 293 7.74 -2.41 -9.67
C ALA A 293 9.03 -1.59 -9.49
N ILE A 294 10.18 -2.26 -9.38
CA ILE A 294 11.45 -1.61 -9.04
C ILE A 294 12.31 -1.39 -10.29
N LYS A 295 12.26 -2.30 -11.26
CA LYS A 295 13.11 -2.25 -12.47
C LYS A 295 12.31 -1.96 -13.74
N GLY A 296 10.97 -1.98 -13.68
CA GLY A 296 10.13 -1.75 -14.87
C GLY A 296 10.19 -2.91 -15.87
N VAL A 297 10.58 -4.11 -15.44
CA VAL A 297 10.78 -5.26 -16.35
C VAL A 297 9.89 -6.44 -15.95
N LYS A 298 9.38 -7.15 -16.96
CA LYS A 298 8.72 -8.44 -16.76
C LYS A 298 9.82 -9.49 -16.70
N SER A 299 10.13 -9.96 -15.50
CA SER A 299 11.16 -10.98 -15.31
C SER A 299 10.68 -12.37 -15.73
N PRO A 300 11.60 -13.31 -16.04
CA PRO A 300 11.23 -14.70 -16.32
C PRO A 300 10.51 -15.37 -15.14
N TRP A 301 10.64 -14.82 -13.92
CA TRP A 301 9.85 -15.24 -12.76
C TRP A 301 8.34 -15.09 -12.98
N CYS A 302 7.92 -14.14 -13.81
CA CYS A 302 6.52 -13.96 -14.19
C CYS A 302 5.99 -15.09 -15.08
N ASP A 303 6.86 -15.80 -15.82
CA ASP A 303 6.47 -16.87 -16.72
C ASP A 303 6.48 -18.26 -16.05
N VAL A 304 6.91 -18.33 -14.79
CA VAL A 304 6.84 -19.55 -13.94
C VAL A 304 5.39 -19.84 -13.51
N PHE A 305 4.56 -18.81 -13.39
CA PHE A 305 3.23 -18.90 -12.80
C PHE A 305 2.17 -18.53 -13.84
N ASP A 306 1.06 -19.26 -13.84
CA ASP A 306 -0.15 -18.83 -14.54
C ASP A 306 -1.17 -18.19 -13.59
N ILE A 307 -2.31 -17.80 -14.14
CA ILE A 307 -3.39 -17.12 -13.41
C ILE A 307 -3.96 -18.02 -12.30
N ASP A 308 -4.03 -19.33 -12.50
CA ASP A 308 -4.60 -20.23 -11.49
C ASP A 308 -3.62 -20.45 -10.34
N ASP A 309 -2.32 -20.54 -10.61
CA ASP A 309 -1.29 -20.50 -9.56
C ASP A 309 -1.37 -19.18 -8.78
N ALA A 310 -1.54 -18.06 -9.50
CA ALA A 310 -1.59 -16.73 -8.90
C ALA A 310 -2.77 -16.55 -7.95
N LYS A 311 -3.97 -17.08 -8.27
CA LYS A 311 -5.13 -17.07 -7.37
C LYS A 311 -4.85 -17.81 -6.07
N VAL A 312 -4.20 -18.97 -6.13
CA VAL A 312 -3.86 -19.77 -4.94
C VAL A 312 -2.82 -19.05 -4.08
N LEU A 313 -1.82 -18.43 -4.71
CA LEU A 313 -0.77 -17.67 -4.02
C LEU A 313 -1.26 -16.33 -3.46
N GLU A 314 -2.22 -15.68 -4.13
CA GLU A 314 -2.94 -14.54 -3.60
C GLU A 314 -3.75 -14.95 -2.36
N TYR A 315 -4.52 -16.03 -2.46
CA TYR A 315 -5.32 -16.55 -1.35
C TYR A 315 -4.45 -16.93 -0.14
N LEU A 316 -3.28 -17.54 -0.34
CA LEU A 316 -2.31 -17.81 0.73
C LEU A 316 -1.89 -16.52 1.44
N ASN A 317 -1.61 -15.45 0.68
CA ASN A 317 -1.27 -14.15 1.26
C ASN A 317 -2.46 -13.51 1.97
N ASP A 318 -3.67 -13.60 1.43
CA ASP A 318 -4.88 -13.06 2.04
C ASP A 318 -5.25 -13.78 3.33
N LEU A 319 -5.13 -15.11 3.36
CA LEU A 319 -5.33 -15.90 4.56
C LEU A 319 -4.37 -15.45 5.67
N LYS A 320 -3.10 -15.19 5.31
CA LYS A 320 -2.12 -14.62 6.24
C LYS A 320 -2.51 -13.22 6.72
N GLN A 321 -2.97 -12.33 5.84
CA GLN A 321 -3.43 -11.00 6.27
C GLN A 321 -4.65 -11.09 7.17
N TYR A 322 -5.64 -11.92 6.82
CA TYR A 322 -6.87 -12.14 7.57
C TYR A 322 -6.57 -12.53 9.03
N TRP A 323 -5.74 -13.56 9.24
CA TRP A 323 -5.41 -14.05 10.57
C TRP A 323 -4.43 -13.14 11.32
N LYS A 324 -3.42 -12.58 10.64
CA LYS A 324 -2.38 -11.79 11.32
C LYS A 324 -2.79 -10.35 11.61
N ARG A 325 -3.60 -9.73 10.74
CA ARG A 325 -3.87 -8.28 10.73
C ARG A 325 -5.35 -7.91 10.52
N GLY A 326 -6.14 -8.80 9.91
CA GLY A 326 -7.55 -8.62 9.60
C GLY A 326 -8.49 -9.20 10.66
N TYR A 327 -9.60 -9.79 10.22
CA TYR A 327 -10.70 -10.20 11.10
C TYR A 327 -10.50 -11.50 11.88
N GLY A 328 -9.41 -12.25 11.65
CA GLY A 328 -9.21 -13.56 12.30
C GLY A 328 -9.19 -13.48 13.82
N TYR A 329 -8.79 -12.34 14.39
CA TYR A 329 -8.90 -12.08 15.82
C TYR A 329 -9.47 -10.69 16.11
N SER A 330 -10.42 -10.62 17.04
CA SER A 330 -11.01 -9.33 17.47
C SER A 330 -9.97 -8.35 18.03
N ILE A 331 -8.82 -8.83 18.52
CA ILE A 331 -7.75 -7.94 19.01
C ILE A 331 -7.04 -7.19 17.88
N ASN A 332 -7.05 -7.71 16.64
CA ASN A 332 -6.40 -7.07 15.51
C ASN A 332 -7.01 -5.68 15.26
N SER A 333 -8.34 -5.60 15.16
CA SER A 333 -9.04 -4.31 15.01
C SER A 333 -8.97 -3.46 16.28
N ARG A 334 -9.17 -4.06 17.47
CA ARG A 334 -9.12 -3.32 18.75
C ARG A 334 -7.76 -2.71 19.06
N SER A 335 -6.67 -3.27 18.54
CA SER A 335 -5.33 -2.69 18.72
C SER A 335 -5.22 -1.28 18.14
N SER A 336 -6.04 -0.96 17.13
CA SER A 336 -6.05 0.35 16.44
C SER A 336 -6.84 1.44 17.15
N CYS A 337 -7.50 1.15 18.28
CA CYS A 337 -8.37 2.12 18.96
C CYS A 337 -7.68 3.44 19.29
N THR A 338 -6.39 3.42 19.66
CA THR A 338 -5.63 4.64 19.97
C THR A 338 -5.48 5.55 18.75
N LEU A 339 -5.23 4.96 17.58
CA LEU A 339 -5.16 5.69 16.32
C LEU A 339 -6.51 6.31 15.95
N PHE A 340 -7.59 5.55 16.02
CA PHE A 340 -8.92 6.05 15.67
C PHE A 340 -9.40 7.14 16.64
N GLN A 341 -9.17 6.97 17.94
CA GLN A 341 -9.47 8.01 18.94
C GLN A 341 -8.76 9.32 18.58
N ASP A 342 -7.48 9.24 18.21
CA ASP A 342 -6.71 10.41 17.82
C ASP A 342 -7.22 11.05 16.50
N ILE A 343 -7.62 10.25 15.51
CA ILE A 343 -8.25 10.76 14.26
C ILE A 343 -9.56 11.48 14.59
N PHE A 344 -10.47 10.84 15.33
CA PHE A 344 -11.77 11.42 15.65
C PHE A 344 -11.66 12.67 16.52
N GLN A 345 -10.70 12.72 17.46
CA GLN A 345 -10.43 13.92 18.25
C GLN A 345 -10.02 15.12 17.38
N HIS A 346 -9.21 14.89 16.33
CA HIS A 346 -8.84 15.95 15.40
C HIS A 346 -10.05 16.45 14.58
N LEU A 347 -10.86 15.52 14.06
CA LEU A 347 -12.07 15.84 13.31
C LEU A 347 -13.08 16.62 14.18
N ASP A 348 -13.33 16.17 15.42
CA ASP A 348 -14.20 16.85 16.37
C ASP A 348 -13.69 18.26 16.72
N LYS A 349 -12.38 18.41 16.87
CA LYS A 349 -11.75 19.72 17.13
C LYS A 349 -11.96 20.66 15.95
N ALA A 350 -11.76 20.19 14.71
CA ALA A 350 -11.96 20.99 13.51
C ALA A 350 -13.43 21.43 13.34
N VAL A 351 -14.39 20.54 13.58
CA VAL A 351 -15.83 20.87 13.54
C VAL A 351 -16.18 21.93 14.58
N LYS A 352 -15.74 21.75 15.84
CA LYS A 352 -15.98 22.73 16.92
C LYS A 352 -15.36 24.08 16.63
N GLN A 353 -14.17 24.12 16.03
CA GLN A 353 -13.51 25.37 15.64
C GLN A 353 -14.26 26.08 14.52
N LYS A 354 -14.71 25.34 13.49
CA LYS A 354 -15.51 25.91 12.38
C LYS A 354 -16.85 26.48 12.85
N GLN A 355 -17.48 25.87 13.85
CA GLN A 355 -18.72 26.37 14.45
C GLN A 355 -18.52 27.63 15.30
N ARG A 356 -17.35 27.79 15.93
CA ARG A 356 -17.06 28.91 16.85
C ARG A 356 -16.46 30.13 16.16
N ILE A 357 -15.71 29.96 15.08
CA ILE A 357 -14.94 31.03 14.43
C ILE A 357 -15.33 31.09 12.95
N ARG A 358 -15.77 32.26 12.46
CA ARG A 358 -16.07 32.48 11.03
C ARG A 358 -14.81 32.36 10.14
N VAL A 359 -13.62 32.52 10.74
CA VAL A 359 -12.28 32.41 10.10
C VAL A 359 -11.54 31.21 10.70
N PHE A 360 -11.05 30.30 9.85
CA PHE A 360 -10.51 29.01 10.29
C PHE A 360 -9.05 29.13 10.80
N SER A 361 -8.86 29.26 12.11
CA SER A 361 -7.54 29.32 12.77
C SER A 361 -7.14 28.01 13.45
N SER A 362 -7.40 26.83 12.85
CA SER A 362 -6.89 25.58 13.45
C SER A 362 -5.36 25.58 13.44
N GLU A 363 -4.73 25.13 14.53
CA GLU A 363 -3.27 25.03 14.60
C GLU A 363 -2.69 24.14 13.48
N SER A 364 -3.51 23.21 12.94
CA SER A 364 -3.17 22.40 11.76
C SER A 364 -4.42 21.98 10.97
N VAL A 365 -4.37 22.16 9.65
CA VAL A 365 -5.49 21.91 8.71
C VAL A 365 -5.34 20.55 8.03
N LEU A 366 -4.12 20.04 7.98
CA LEU A 366 -3.72 18.81 7.32
C LEU A 366 -2.95 17.94 8.31
N HIS A 367 -3.41 16.70 8.54
CA HIS A 367 -2.68 15.70 9.31
C HIS A 367 -2.41 14.49 8.43
N ILE A 368 -1.14 14.24 8.10
CA ILE A 368 -0.76 13.14 7.22
C ILE A 368 0.09 12.14 8.00
N ARG A 369 -0.20 10.85 7.82
CA ARG A 369 0.29 9.80 8.70
C ARG A 369 0.80 8.59 7.94
N TRP A 370 1.96 8.05 8.33
CA TRP A 370 2.56 6.86 7.73
C TRP A 370 2.78 5.70 8.74
N PRO A 371 1.84 4.76 8.86
CA PRO A 371 2.01 3.56 9.68
C PRO A 371 2.89 2.54 8.95
N GLU A 372 3.49 1.60 9.70
CA GLU A 372 4.25 0.51 9.07
C GLU A 372 3.34 -0.42 8.25
N TYR A 373 2.18 -0.75 8.82
CA TYR A 373 1.20 -1.64 8.22
C TYR A 373 -0.12 -0.92 8.05
N TRP A 374 -0.73 -1.14 6.89
CA TRP A 374 -2.08 -0.70 6.59
C TRP A 374 -2.87 -1.87 6.02
N SER A 375 -3.63 -2.52 6.88
CA SER A 375 -4.68 -3.47 6.53
C SER A 375 -5.57 -3.55 7.76
N PHE A 376 -6.59 -2.69 7.80
CA PHE A 376 -7.64 -2.75 8.80
C PHE A 376 -8.96 -2.89 8.09
N SER A 377 -9.87 -3.49 8.83
CA SER A 377 -11.10 -3.97 8.31
C SER A 377 -12.05 -3.75 9.48
N PHE A 378 -12.95 -2.79 9.31
CA PHE A 378 -13.91 -2.37 10.33
C PHE A 378 -15.29 -2.28 9.70
N SER A 379 -16.31 -2.66 10.46
CA SER A 379 -17.71 -2.35 10.13
C SER A 379 -18.15 -1.15 10.94
N ILE A 380 -18.58 -0.08 10.27
CA ILE A 380 -19.42 0.94 10.90
C ILE A 380 -20.86 0.51 10.61
N SER A 381 -21.54 -0.05 11.60
CA SER A 381 -22.99 -0.20 11.53
C SER A 381 -23.63 1.13 11.94
N PRO A 382 -24.42 1.79 11.09
CA PRO A 382 -25.33 2.83 11.55
C PRO A 382 -26.29 2.19 12.57
N SER A 383 -26.80 3.00 13.50
CA SER A 383 -27.72 2.65 14.59
C SER A 383 -28.79 1.58 14.27
N ASN A 384 -29.28 0.93 15.32
CA ASN A 384 -30.27 -0.17 15.41
C ASN A 384 -31.57 -0.09 14.57
N GLU A 385 -31.74 0.89 13.70
CA GLU A 385 -32.95 1.07 12.87
C GLU A 385 -32.74 0.66 11.41
N TYR A 386 -31.51 0.41 10.96
CA TYR A 386 -31.24 -0.14 9.63
C TYR A 386 -30.12 -1.20 9.68
N PRO A 387 -30.41 -2.49 9.44
CA PRO A 387 -29.39 -3.53 9.30
C PRO A 387 -28.74 -3.43 7.91
N GLY A 388 -28.12 -2.28 7.60
CA GLY A 388 -27.26 -2.09 6.45
C GLY A 388 -25.81 -2.31 6.86
N LEU A 389 -25.23 -3.47 6.52
CA LEU A 389 -23.82 -3.74 6.74
C LEU A 389 -22.98 -2.92 5.74
N MET A 390 -22.47 -1.77 6.15
CA MET A 390 -21.42 -1.07 5.38
C MET A 390 -20.11 -1.84 5.60
N SER A 391 -19.81 -2.75 4.67
CA SER A 391 -18.50 -3.40 4.58
C SER A 391 -17.54 -2.42 3.91
N PHE A 392 -16.55 -1.92 4.65
CA PHE A 392 -15.47 -1.14 4.06
C PHE A 392 -14.47 -2.10 3.42
N ARG A 393 -14.52 -2.23 2.09
CA ARG A 393 -13.38 -2.69 1.31
C ARG A 393 -12.39 -1.53 1.29
N MET A 394 -11.27 -1.66 2.00
CA MET A 394 -10.16 -0.73 1.83
C MET A 394 -9.41 -1.12 0.57
N ASP A 395 -9.87 -0.62 -0.57
CA ASP A 395 -9.07 -0.62 -1.79
C ASP A 395 -8.00 0.47 -1.68
N TRP A 396 -6.85 0.19 -2.30
CA TRP A 396 -5.50 0.59 -1.90
C TRP A 396 -5.13 2.08 -1.99
N LEU A 397 -6.09 2.98 -2.19
CA LEU A 397 -5.91 4.44 -2.18
C LEU A 397 -7.20 5.19 -1.78
N ASP A 398 -8.09 4.59 -1.01
CA ASP A 398 -9.25 5.33 -0.49
C ASP A 398 -8.83 6.21 0.69
N LEU A 399 -8.70 7.50 0.41
CA LEU A 399 -8.77 8.54 1.43
C LEU A 399 -10.05 8.32 2.24
N LEU A 400 -9.89 8.22 3.56
CA LEU A 400 -10.96 8.59 4.48
C LEU A 400 -11.16 10.11 4.40
N ALA A 401 -11.62 10.60 3.25
CA ALA A 401 -12.41 11.80 3.21
C ALA A 401 -13.82 11.38 3.65
N VAL A 402 -14.22 11.77 4.86
CA VAL A 402 -15.63 11.69 5.27
C VAL A 402 -16.38 12.74 4.43
N GLN A 403 -16.61 12.42 3.17
CA GLN A 403 -17.37 13.23 2.24
C GLN A 403 -18.52 12.34 1.76
N GLY A 404 -19.66 12.39 2.48
CA GLY A 404 -20.91 11.91 1.89
C GLY A 404 -21.84 10.99 2.69
N THR A 405 -21.70 10.79 4.01
CA THR A 405 -22.73 10.07 4.80
C THR A 405 -23.58 10.98 5.69
N LEU A 406 -23.88 12.19 5.20
CA LEU A 406 -24.89 13.07 5.82
C LEU A 406 -25.98 13.53 4.84
N LYS A 407 -25.86 13.18 3.54
CA LYS A 407 -26.85 13.58 2.52
C LYS A 407 -28.16 12.77 2.64
N SER A 408 -28.09 11.52 3.11
CA SER A 408 -29.29 10.70 3.37
C SER A 408 -29.95 11.01 4.73
N LEU A 409 -29.19 11.49 5.73
CA LEU A 409 -29.73 11.85 7.05
C LEU A 409 -30.37 13.25 7.10
N LEU A 410 -30.01 14.15 6.18
CA LEU A 410 -30.56 15.52 6.14
C LEU A 410 -31.79 15.69 5.24
N GLN A 411 -32.19 14.66 4.48
CA GLN A 411 -33.44 14.68 3.71
C GLN A 411 -34.68 14.39 4.58
N HIS A 412 -34.49 13.91 5.83
CA HIS A 412 -35.56 13.82 6.81
C HIS A 412 -35.33 14.83 7.92
N GLY A 413 -36.18 15.86 7.92
CA GLY A 413 -36.09 17.00 8.81
C GLY A 413 -36.21 16.66 10.30
N ASN A 414 -35.69 17.57 11.12
CA ASN A 414 -35.86 17.68 12.57
C ASN A 414 -35.48 16.42 13.38
N SER A 415 -34.18 16.21 13.59
CA SER A 415 -33.70 15.44 14.73
C SER A 415 -32.34 15.95 15.20
N LYS A 416 -32.24 16.32 16.48
CA LYS A 416 -30.96 16.61 17.16
C LYS A 416 -30.13 15.32 17.25
N ALA A 417 -29.42 14.95 16.18
CA ALA A 417 -28.49 13.85 16.21
C ALA A 417 -27.19 14.29 16.90
N SER A 418 -27.06 13.97 18.18
CA SER A 418 -25.79 14.04 18.89
C SER A 418 -24.98 12.80 18.52
N ILE A 419 -23.78 12.95 17.96
CA ILE A 419 -22.85 11.83 17.78
C ILE A 419 -22.38 11.38 19.17
N GLN A 420 -23.13 10.47 19.79
CA GLN A 420 -22.72 9.83 21.04
C GLN A 420 -21.68 8.74 20.73
N SER A 421 -20.43 9.03 21.06
CA SER A 421 -19.37 8.10 21.48
C SER A 421 -19.29 6.73 20.78
N ILE A 422 -18.26 6.53 19.95
CA ILE A 422 -17.71 5.18 19.73
C ILE A 422 -17.06 4.74 21.05
N LYS A 423 -17.82 4.01 21.89
CA LYS A 423 -17.26 3.34 23.07
C LYS A 423 -16.55 2.07 22.59
N CYS A 424 -15.22 2.14 22.45
CA CYS A 424 -14.39 0.94 22.43
C CYS A 424 -14.45 0.32 23.83
N TRP A 425 -15.38 -0.61 24.05
CA TRP A 425 -15.60 -1.22 25.35
C TRP A 425 -14.41 -2.15 25.69
N ILE A 426 -13.52 -1.69 26.56
CA ILE A 426 -12.57 -2.54 27.27
C ILE A 426 -13.27 -2.94 28.58
N PRO A 427 -13.71 -4.20 28.76
CA PRO A 427 -14.30 -4.60 30.03
C PRO A 427 -13.26 -4.45 31.16
N PRO A 428 -13.64 -3.92 32.33
CA PRO A 428 -12.75 -3.87 33.49
C PRO A 428 -12.45 -5.29 33.97
N ARG A 429 -11.20 -5.53 34.40
CA ARG A 429 -10.81 -6.75 35.12
C ARG A 429 -11.68 -6.85 36.38
N LYS A 430 -12.50 -7.90 36.46
CA LYS A 430 -12.99 -8.40 37.75
C LYS A 430 -12.19 -9.65 38.09
N ASP A 431 -11.25 -9.49 39.01
CA ASP A 431 -10.65 -10.61 39.73
C ASP A 431 -11.74 -11.21 40.62
N THR A 432 -12.26 -12.37 40.25
CA THR A 432 -12.87 -13.37 41.16
C THR A 432 -13.01 -14.70 40.41
N PRO A 433 -12.68 -15.84 41.03
CA PRO A 433 -12.61 -17.12 40.34
C PRO A 433 -13.99 -17.77 40.22
N ARG A 434 -14.33 -18.30 39.04
CA ARG A 434 -15.46 -19.22 38.84
C ARG A 434 -15.09 -20.35 37.86
N PRO A 435 -15.77 -21.51 37.98
CA PRO A 435 -15.13 -22.80 37.86
C PRO A 435 -14.98 -23.28 36.42
N ARG A 436 -14.07 -24.25 36.28
CA ARG A 436 -13.68 -24.98 35.07
C ARG A 436 -14.92 -25.43 34.26
N ALA A 437 -15.21 -24.75 33.15
CA ALA A 437 -16.07 -25.27 32.10
C ALA A 437 -15.18 -25.98 31.08
N LYS A 438 -15.54 -27.22 30.74
CA LYS A 438 -14.84 -28.06 29.76
C LYS A 438 -14.91 -27.39 28.37
N GLU A 439 -13.76 -27.22 27.73
CA GLU A 439 -13.66 -26.91 26.30
C GLU A 439 -14.04 -28.17 25.51
N GLU A 440 -15.01 -28.04 24.61
CA GLU A 440 -15.31 -29.02 23.57
C GLU A 440 -14.51 -28.64 22.30
N PRO A 441 -13.86 -29.60 21.62
CA PRO A 441 -13.05 -29.31 20.44
C PRO A 441 -13.93 -29.09 19.21
N GLN A 442 -13.78 -27.94 18.52
CA GLN A 442 -14.30 -27.77 17.17
C GLN A 442 -13.39 -28.50 16.18
N GLN A 443 -13.65 -29.80 16.01
CA GLN A 443 -13.24 -30.59 14.87
C GLN A 443 -14.44 -30.82 13.95
N ASP A 444 -14.16 -30.95 12.66
CA ASP A 444 -15.08 -31.22 11.54
C ASP A 444 -15.82 -30.04 10.89
N VAL A 445 -15.11 -29.34 10.00
CA VAL A 445 -15.68 -28.90 8.70
C VAL A 445 -14.64 -29.14 7.60
N LEU A 446 -14.60 -30.37 7.10
CA LEU A 446 -13.88 -30.73 5.89
C LEU A 446 -14.75 -31.74 5.14
N ASN A 447 -15.54 -31.25 4.19
CA ASN A 447 -15.87 -31.87 2.91
C ASN A 447 -17.04 -31.12 2.24
N GLN A 448 -16.89 -30.88 0.93
CA GLN A 448 -17.79 -30.21 -0.02
C GLN A 448 -17.63 -28.69 -0.19
N PHE A 449 -16.62 -28.28 -0.95
CA PHE A 449 -16.76 -27.12 -1.84
C PHE A 449 -16.10 -27.46 -3.19
N PRO A 450 -16.85 -27.60 -4.30
CA PRO A 450 -16.25 -27.69 -5.62
C PRO A 450 -15.64 -26.33 -5.98
N LEU A 451 -14.47 -26.36 -6.63
CA LEU A 451 -13.84 -25.22 -7.28
C LEU A 451 -14.82 -24.62 -8.30
N GLN A 452 -15.53 -23.57 -7.91
CA GLN A 452 -16.29 -22.72 -8.84
C GLN A 452 -15.62 -21.35 -8.95
N SER A 453 -15.32 -20.98 -10.19
CA SER A 453 -14.87 -19.66 -10.60
C SER A 453 -15.73 -18.58 -9.94
N SER A 454 -15.14 -17.73 -9.12
CA SER A 454 -15.84 -16.63 -8.48
C SER A 454 -14.94 -15.40 -8.39
N SER A 455 -15.15 -14.49 -9.33
CA SER A 455 -15.15 -13.06 -9.03
C SER A 455 -16.13 -12.85 -7.87
N SER A 456 -15.69 -12.20 -6.78
CA SER A 456 -16.50 -11.89 -5.59
C SER A 456 -17.06 -13.09 -4.81
N LEU A 457 -16.34 -13.50 -3.77
CA LEU A 457 -16.94 -14.26 -2.65
C LEU A 457 -17.25 -13.30 -1.50
N ALA A 458 -18.47 -12.78 -1.52
CA ALA A 458 -19.13 -12.24 -0.35
C ALA A 458 -19.56 -13.42 0.54
N MET A 459 -18.94 -13.59 1.70
CA MET A 459 -19.33 -14.59 2.67
C MET A 459 -20.39 -13.99 3.62
N GLN A 460 -21.66 -13.99 3.19
CA GLN A 460 -22.82 -13.84 4.07
C GLN A 460 -23.24 -15.24 4.54
N ARG A 461 -23.41 -15.46 5.87
CA ARG A 461 -24.37 -16.42 6.53
C ARG A 461 -24.07 -16.64 8.05
N PRO A 462 -24.94 -17.30 8.87
CA PRO A 462 -25.98 -16.63 9.66
C PRO A 462 -26.09 -17.13 11.12
N PHE A 463 -26.15 -16.27 12.15
CA PHE A 463 -26.64 -16.73 13.47
C PHE A 463 -27.44 -15.62 14.15
N PHE A 464 -28.76 -15.74 14.06
CA PHE A 464 -29.75 -15.12 14.95
C PHE A 464 -29.99 -16.06 16.13
N HIS A 465 -29.85 -15.58 17.37
CA HIS A 465 -30.87 -15.76 18.42
C HIS A 465 -30.54 -15.01 19.72
N CYS A 466 -31.59 -14.31 20.21
CA CYS A 466 -31.90 -13.89 21.60
C CYS A 466 -30.97 -12.92 22.36
N PHE A 467 -31.45 -11.69 22.62
CA PHE A 467 -32.13 -11.36 23.89
C PHE A 467 -32.82 -9.98 23.83
N LEU A 468 -34.02 -9.90 24.40
CA LEU A 468 -34.92 -8.75 24.47
C LEU A 468 -34.92 -8.16 25.91
N SER A 469 -35.26 -6.87 26.00
CA SER A 469 -35.72 -6.10 27.18
C SER A 469 -34.67 -5.27 27.94
N TRP A 470 -34.79 -3.93 27.90
CA TRP A 470 -35.44 -3.17 28.99
C TRP A 470 -35.61 -1.67 28.66
N ALA A 471 -36.70 -1.09 29.19
CA ALA A 471 -37.02 0.34 29.40
C ALA A 471 -37.67 1.16 28.27
N THR A 472 -39.01 1.08 28.21
CA THR A 472 -39.91 2.19 27.91
C THR A 472 -40.05 3.10 29.14
N SER A 473 -40.06 4.43 28.95
CA SER A 473 -40.96 5.40 29.62
C SER A 473 -40.41 6.85 29.56
N LYS A 474 -41.33 7.79 29.33
CA LYS A 474 -41.24 9.27 29.27
C LYS A 474 -40.96 9.83 27.86
N THR A 475 -41.84 10.58 27.21
CA THR A 475 -43.09 11.26 27.62
C THR A 475 -43.90 11.62 26.37
N ARG A 476 -45.23 11.58 26.51
CA ARG A 476 -46.28 12.04 25.57
C ARG A 476 -46.09 13.48 25.09
N ASN A 477 -46.25 13.69 23.77
CA ASN A 477 -47.23 14.51 23.01
C ASN A 477 -47.62 15.93 23.48
N PRO A 478 -48.21 16.77 22.58
CA PRO A 478 -48.70 16.48 21.22
C PRO A 478 -47.82 16.94 20.06
#